data_AF-A0A081GPZ3-F1
#
_entry.id   AF-A0A081GPZ3-F1
#
_cell.length_a   1.000
_cell.length_b   1.000
_cell.length_c   1.000
_cell.angle_alpha   90.00
_cell.angle_beta   90.00
_cell.angle_gamma   90.00
#
_symmetry.space_group_name_H-M   'P 1'
#
loop_
_entity.id
_entity.type
_entity.pdbx_description
1 polymer ?
#
loop_
_entity_poly.entity_id
_entity_poly.type
_entity_poly.pdbx_seq_one_letter_code
_entity_poly.pdbx_strand_id
1 'polypeptide(L)'
;MAEPILMHGPHGRQSVPQGEARRPAGRIWLIAGTGEGPPLAQALLARGWRLKVSLVSRGAALAYGHHPDQELAVGAIGGADGPEAGVTAELTAARERGEPYRWVIDATHPFATRISAALASACAALEQPLLRLHRPDLGPGGATPLADLADLGSRCRPGERLLLAIGARRLAEAVAASPQALHHARLLPSREALAGALAAGLDPRRLAPLRPTADGGLERALCRHWGIETVLSRRSGGTNEAHWHRICDELGLRLLLLERPPEPLGLEVLPLQHLLERLGQSGDPGGSRG
;
A
#
# COMPACT_ATOMS: atom_id res chain seq x y z
N MET A 1 -75.79 49.15 1.23
CA MET A 1 -75.17 48.40 0.13
C MET A 1 -73.79 47.97 0.59
N ALA A 2 -73.61 46.69 0.88
CA ALA A 2 -72.29 46.07 1.07
C ALA A 2 -72.42 44.57 0.76
N GLU A 3 -71.52 44.11 -0.09
CA GLU A 3 -71.41 42.82 -0.78
C GLU A 3 -70.90 41.66 0.11
N PRO A 4 -70.93 40.41 -0.40
CA PRO A 4 -70.98 39.21 0.43
C PRO A 4 -69.62 38.57 0.77
N ILE A 5 -69.73 37.65 1.73
CA ILE A 5 -68.73 36.78 2.33
C ILE A 5 -68.09 35.82 1.31
N LEU A 6 -66.76 35.76 1.25
CA LEU A 6 -66.00 34.74 0.52
C LEU A 6 -65.15 33.90 1.48
N MET A 7 -65.52 32.63 1.61
CA MET A 7 -64.84 31.59 2.38
C MET A 7 -63.42 31.34 1.85
N HIS A 8 -62.40 31.44 2.71
CA HIS A 8 -61.04 31.00 2.41
C HIS A 8 -60.90 29.50 2.77
N GLY A 9 -60.57 28.67 1.78
CA GLY A 9 -60.20 27.27 1.98
C GLY A 9 -58.76 27.11 2.50
N PRO A 10 -58.43 26.00 3.20
CA PRO A 10 -57.18 25.89 3.94
C PRO A 10 -56.01 25.42 3.07
N HIS A 11 -54.85 26.05 3.28
CA HIS A 11 -53.49 25.53 3.20
C HIS A 11 -53.15 24.53 2.08
N GLY A 12 -52.65 25.06 0.96
CA GLY A 12 -51.81 24.31 0.04
C GLY A 12 -50.51 23.88 0.74
N ARG A 13 -50.41 22.60 1.09
CA ARG A 13 -49.15 21.95 1.45
C ARG A 13 -48.25 21.98 0.23
N GLN A 14 -47.22 22.83 0.24
CA GLN A 14 -46.10 22.68 -0.66
C GLN A 14 -45.43 21.33 -0.37
N SER A 15 -45.58 20.39 -1.30
CA SER A 15 -44.89 19.12 -1.28
C SER A 15 -43.40 19.37 -1.44
N VAL A 16 -42.66 19.21 -0.36
CA VAL A 16 -41.20 19.04 -0.39
C VAL A 16 -40.92 17.84 -1.31
N PRO A 17 -40.06 17.96 -2.33
CA PRO A 17 -39.71 16.81 -3.15
C PRO A 17 -39.09 15.76 -2.23
N GLN A 18 -39.75 14.60 -2.15
CA GLN A 18 -39.24 13.43 -1.46
C GLN A 18 -37.88 13.10 -2.07
N GLY A 19 -36.86 13.03 -1.21
CA GLY A 19 -35.48 12.82 -1.60
C GLY A 19 -35.37 11.69 -2.61
N GLU A 20 -34.67 11.97 -3.72
CA GLU A 20 -34.20 10.92 -4.62
C GLU A 20 -33.60 9.80 -3.76
N ALA A 21 -34.18 8.61 -3.85
CA ALA A 21 -33.62 7.43 -3.23
C ALA A 21 -32.16 7.32 -3.70
N ARG A 22 -31.21 7.63 -2.81
CA ARG A 22 -29.77 7.60 -3.10
C ARG A 22 -29.48 6.23 -3.69
N ARG A 23 -29.14 6.19 -4.99
CA ARG A 23 -28.72 4.95 -5.65
C ARG A 23 -27.69 4.27 -4.75
N PRO A 24 -27.76 2.94 -4.54
CA PRO A 24 -26.82 2.28 -3.65
C PRO A 24 -25.41 2.57 -4.15
N ALA A 25 -24.62 3.24 -3.31
CA ALA A 25 -23.25 3.57 -3.60
C ALA A 25 -22.48 2.29 -3.91
N GLY A 26 -21.78 2.26 -5.05
CA GLY A 26 -20.87 1.18 -5.37
C GLY A 26 -19.85 0.95 -4.25
N ARG A 27 -19.40 -0.30 -4.10
CA ARG A 27 -18.45 -0.72 -3.07
C ARG A 27 -17.10 -1.05 -3.69
N ILE A 28 -16.01 -0.60 -3.06
CA ILE A 28 -14.63 -0.89 -3.45
C ILE A 28 -13.94 -1.64 -2.32
N TRP A 29 -13.20 -2.68 -2.69
CA TRP A 29 -12.22 -3.29 -1.79
C TRP A 29 -10.83 -2.73 -2.10
N LEU A 30 -10.31 -1.91 -1.19
CA LEU A 30 -8.98 -1.31 -1.29
C LEU A 30 -7.98 -2.11 -0.44
N ILE A 31 -6.99 -2.71 -1.07
CA ILE A 31 -5.88 -3.36 -0.37
C ILE A 31 -4.72 -2.38 -0.35
N ALA A 32 -4.35 -1.91 0.85
CA ALA A 32 -3.35 -0.85 0.99
C ALA A 32 -2.25 -1.23 2.00
N GLY A 33 -1.08 -0.61 1.81
CA GLY A 33 0.05 -0.79 2.73
C GLY A 33 1.14 0.27 2.57
N THR A 34 0.85 1.34 1.83
CA THR A 34 1.78 2.40 1.47
C THR A 34 1.20 3.77 1.83
N GLY A 35 2.01 4.81 1.68
CA GLY A 35 1.60 6.20 1.95
C GLY A 35 0.53 6.73 0.99
N GLU A 36 0.32 6.07 -0.15
CA GLU A 36 -0.65 6.47 -1.17
C GLU A 36 -2.07 5.97 -0.87
N GLY A 37 -2.22 5.00 0.05
CA GLY A 37 -3.51 4.44 0.43
C GLY A 37 -4.47 5.46 1.07
N PRO A 38 -4.06 6.20 2.13
CA PRO A 38 -4.91 7.22 2.75
C PRO A 38 -5.44 8.31 1.80
N PRO A 39 -4.62 8.98 0.96
CA PRO A 39 -5.13 9.98 0.03
C PRO A 39 -6.05 9.37 -1.04
N LEU A 40 -5.78 8.14 -1.49
CA LEU A 40 -6.68 7.42 -2.40
C LEU A 40 -8.04 7.14 -1.74
N ALA A 41 -8.05 6.61 -0.50
CA ALA A 41 -9.29 6.33 0.22
C ALA A 41 -10.13 7.61 0.41
N GLN A 42 -9.50 8.72 0.83
CA GLN A 42 -10.17 10.02 0.94
C GLN A 42 -10.81 10.47 -0.39
N ALA A 43 -10.05 10.35 -1.49
CA ALA A 43 -10.54 10.73 -2.82
C ALA A 43 -11.72 9.86 -3.31
N LEU A 44 -11.76 8.58 -2.93
CA LEU A 44 -12.85 7.66 -3.27
C LEU A 44 -14.10 7.91 -2.41
N LEU A 45 -13.92 8.14 -1.10
CA LEU A 45 -15.03 8.50 -0.21
C LEU A 45 -15.71 9.81 -0.66
N ALA A 46 -14.92 10.81 -1.06
CA ALA A 46 -15.42 12.07 -1.62
C ALA A 46 -16.21 11.88 -2.94
N ARG A 47 -15.98 10.78 -3.66
CA ARG A 47 -16.71 10.38 -4.89
C ARG A 47 -17.92 9.48 -4.59
N GLY A 48 -18.26 9.31 -3.31
CA GLY A 48 -19.44 8.56 -2.85
C GLY A 48 -19.25 7.05 -2.72
N TRP A 49 -18.04 6.52 -2.89
CA TRP A 49 -17.78 5.08 -2.78
C TRP A 49 -17.85 4.57 -1.34
N ARG A 50 -18.43 3.39 -1.13
CA ARG A 50 -18.26 2.62 0.11
C ARG A 50 -16.96 1.82 0.05
N LEU A 51 -16.12 1.91 1.07
CA LEU A 51 -14.80 1.27 1.09
C LEU A 51 -14.70 0.18 2.16
N LYS A 52 -14.16 -0.97 1.78
CA LYS A 52 -13.44 -1.85 2.70
C LYS A 52 -11.94 -1.63 2.46
N VAL A 53 -11.19 -1.29 3.49
CA VAL A 53 -9.74 -1.06 3.39
C VAL A 53 -9.02 -2.15 4.17
N SER A 54 -8.29 -3.02 3.48
CA SER A 54 -7.49 -4.08 4.11
C SER A 54 -6.04 -3.64 4.31
N LEU A 55 -5.57 -3.76 5.55
CA LEU A 55 -4.27 -3.27 6.01
C LEU A 55 -3.56 -4.34 6.83
N VAL A 56 -2.25 -4.52 6.64
CA VAL A 56 -1.49 -5.57 7.33
C VAL A 56 -1.15 -5.24 8.80
N SER A 57 -1.28 -3.98 9.24
CA SER A 57 -0.91 -3.60 10.60
C SER A 57 -1.74 -2.44 11.15
N ARG A 58 -1.90 -2.44 12.47
CA ARG A 58 -2.57 -1.35 13.19
C ARG A 58 -1.91 0.00 12.97
N GLY A 59 -0.58 0.05 12.83
CA GLY A 59 0.15 1.28 12.55
C GLY A 59 -0.23 1.91 11.20
N ALA A 60 -0.50 1.08 10.18
CA ALA A 60 -0.99 1.58 8.89
C ALA A 60 -2.42 2.12 8.99
N ALA A 61 -3.26 1.51 9.83
CA ALA A 61 -4.65 1.94 10.05
C ALA A 61 -4.77 3.32 10.70
N LEU A 62 -3.78 3.73 11.51
CA LEU A 62 -3.77 5.06 12.14
C LEU A 62 -3.70 6.22 11.14
N ALA A 63 -3.25 5.97 9.91
CA ALA A 63 -3.21 6.97 8.86
C ALA A 63 -4.59 7.23 8.21
N TYR A 64 -5.61 6.44 8.55
CA TYR A 64 -6.96 6.57 8.02
C TYR A 64 -7.88 7.23 9.05
N GLY A 65 -8.59 8.27 8.63
CA GLY A 65 -9.63 8.91 9.43
C GLY A 65 -10.87 8.03 9.55
N HIS A 66 -11.74 8.33 10.53
CA HIS A 66 -13.04 7.70 10.63
C HIS A 66 -14.00 8.25 9.56
N HIS A 67 -14.77 7.37 8.93
CA HIS A 67 -15.79 7.73 7.95
C HIS A 67 -16.90 6.65 7.96
N PRO A 68 -18.20 7.00 7.89
CA PRO A 68 -19.30 6.03 7.96
C PRO A 68 -19.29 5.02 6.81
N ASP A 69 -18.89 5.45 5.61
CA ASP A 69 -18.76 4.59 4.43
C ASP A 69 -17.40 3.88 4.33
N GLN A 70 -16.61 3.81 5.41
CA GLN A 70 -15.29 3.16 5.44
C GLN A 70 -15.18 2.09 6.54
N GLU A 71 -14.92 0.86 6.13
CA GLU A 71 -14.57 -0.27 7.00
C GLU A 71 -13.07 -0.52 6.95
N LEU A 72 -12.38 -0.54 8.09
CA LEU A 72 -10.95 -0.90 8.17
C LEU A 72 -10.80 -2.36 8.64
N ALA A 73 -10.19 -3.20 7.81
CA ALA A 73 -9.87 -4.59 8.13
C ALA A 73 -8.35 -4.72 8.37
N VAL A 74 -7.95 -4.94 9.63
CA VAL A 74 -6.54 -5.03 10.03
C VAL A 74 -6.13 -6.47 10.24
N GLY A 75 -5.15 -6.93 9.47
CA GLY A 75 -4.60 -8.28 9.53
C GLY A 75 -4.08 -8.76 8.18
N ALA A 76 -3.35 -9.87 8.18
CA ALA A 76 -3.01 -10.55 6.93
C ALA A 76 -4.26 -11.18 6.31
N ILE A 77 -4.49 -10.96 5.02
CA ILE A 77 -5.58 -11.60 4.28
C ILE A 77 -5.33 -13.10 4.23
N GLY A 78 -6.32 -13.90 4.64
CA GLY A 78 -6.28 -15.36 4.63
C GLY A 78 -5.47 -16.03 5.74
N GLY A 79 -4.83 -15.25 6.64
CA GLY A 79 -4.15 -15.81 7.82
C GLY A 79 -3.17 -16.94 7.48
N ALA A 80 -3.39 -18.12 8.06
CA ALA A 80 -2.56 -19.32 7.84
C ALA A 80 -2.76 -19.95 6.46
N ASP A 81 -3.96 -19.83 5.89
CA ASP A 81 -4.32 -20.41 4.59
C ASP A 81 -3.73 -19.62 3.42
N GLY A 82 -3.26 -18.40 3.68
CA GLY A 82 -2.58 -17.54 2.72
C GLY A 82 -3.50 -16.62 1.94
N PRO A 83 -2.91 -15.61 1.26
CA PRO A 83 -3.68 -14.54 0.62
C PRO A 83 -4.56 -15.04 -0.54
N GLU A 84 -4.19 -16.10 -1.25
CA GLU A 84 -4.96 -16.67 -2.36
C GLU A 84 -6.34 -17.18 -1.88
N ALA A 85 -6.35 -17.98 -0.82
CA ALA A 85 -7.58 -18.47 -0.20
C ALA A 85 -8.39 -17.32 0.42
N GLY A 86 -7.71 -16.40 1.12
CA GLY A 86 -8.36 -15.26 1.76
C GLY A 86 -9.03 -14.29 0.79
N VAL A 87 -8.40 -13.99 -0.35
CA VAL A 87 -8.98 -13.13 -1.39
C VAL A 87 -10.20 -13.79 -2.01
N THR A 88 -10.10 -15.06 -2.36
CA THR A 88 -11.22 -15.82 -2.94
C THR A 88 -12.41 -15.87 -1.98
N ALA A 89 -12.16 -16.20 -0.70
CA ALA A 89 -13.20 -16.27 0.32
C ALA A 89 -13.90 -14.92 0.54
N GLU A 90 -13.15 -13.81 0.59
CA GLU A 90 -13.73 -12.48 0.75
C GLU A 90 -14.63 -12.08 -0.43
N LEU A 91 -14.17 -12.32 -1.67
CA LEU A 91 -14.93 -11.99 -2.87
C LEU A 91 -16.21 -12.83 -2.99
N THR A 92 -16.14 -14.13 -2.71
CA THR A 92 -17.30 -15.02 -2.71
C THR A 92 -18.29 -14.61 -1.62
N ALA A 93 -17.82 -14.41 -0.39
CA ALA A 93 -18.69 -14.03 0.73
C ALA A 93 -19.35 -12.66 0.50
N ALA A 94 -18.67 -11.71 -0.13
CA ALA A 94 -19.27 -10.42 -0.50
C ALA A 94 -20.41 -10.57 -1.52
N ARG A 95 -20.27 -11.47 -2.50
CA ARG A 95 -21.33 -11.79 -3.48
C ARG A 95 -22.52 -12.47 -2.82
N GLU A 96 -22.27 -13.46 -1.98
CA GLU A 96 -23.31 -14.21 -1.25
C GLU A 96 -24.13 -13.33 -0.30
N ARG A 97 -23.49 -12.32 0.31
CA ARG A 97 -24.19 -11.31 1.14
C ARG A 97 -24.99 -10.28 0.32
N GLY A 98 -24.94 -10.34 -1.01
CA GLY A 98 -25.58 -9.33 -1.87
C GLY A 98 -24.88 -7.97 -1.87
N GLU A 99 -23.63 -7.89 -1.37
CA GLU A 99 -22.82 -6.68 -1.32
C GLU A 99 -21.50 -6.84 -2.12
N PRO A 100 -21.56 -7.19 -3.41
CA PRO A 100 -20.36 -7.43 -4.21
C PRO A 100 -19.53 -6.15 -4.37
N TYR A 101 -18.22 -6.33 -4.50
CA TYR A 101 -17.34 -5.23 -4.86
C TYR A 101 -17.47 -4.93 -6.36
N ARG A 102 -17.62 -3.65 -6.68
CA ARG A 102 -17.55 -3.18 -8.06
C ARG A 102 -16.11 -3.15 -8.56
N TRP A 103 -15.18 -2.79 -7.68
CA TRP A 103 -13.74 -2.79 -7.96
C TRP A 103 -12.95 -3.35 -6.79
N VAL A 104 -11.89 -4.06 -7.11
CA VAL A 104 -10.79 -4.32 -6.20
C VAL A 104 -9.62 -3.43 -6.61
N ILE A 105 -8.99 -2.77 -5.64
CA ILE A 105 -7.87 -1.87 -5.89
C ILE A 105 -6.66 -2.36 -5.13
N ASP A 106 -5.61 -2.71 -5.87
CA ASP A 106 -4.29 -3.00 -5.33
C ASP A 106 -3.50 -1.70 -5.18
N ALA A 107 -3.44 -1.16 -3.97
CA ALA A 107 -2.56 -0.06 -3.57
C ALA A 107 -1.48 -0.58 -2.59
N THR A 108 -1.02 -1.81 -2.78
CA THR A 108 0.04 -2.39 -1.97
C THR A 108 1.42 -1.88 -2.38
N HIS A 109 2.41 -2.16 -1.55
CA HIS A 109 3.80 -1.81 -1.86
C HIS A 109 4.28 -2.57 -3.10
N PRO A 110 5.12 -1.99 -3.99
CA PRO A 110 5.58 -2.70 -5.21
C PRO A 110 6.21 -4.07 -4.93
N PHE A 111 6.90 -4.20 -3.79
CA PHE A 111 7.49 -5.45 -3.29
C PHE A 111 6.52 -6.38 -2.53
N ALA A 112 5.20 -6.14 -2.56
CA ALA A 112 4.17 -6.99 -1.96
C ALA A 112 3.66 -8.06 -2.95
N THR A 113 4.58 -8.62 -3.74
CA THR A 113 4.30 -9.52 -4.87
C THR A 113 3.32 -10.65 -4.56
N ARG A 114 3.41 -11.27 -3.38
CA ARG A 114 2.53 -12.37 -2.99
C ARG A 114 1.05 -11.98 -2.94
N ILE A 115 0.71 -10.86 -2.28
CA ILE A 115 -0.69 -10.42 -2.22
C ILE A 115 -1.16 -9.89 -3.58
N SER A 116 -0.29 -9.22 -4.34
CA SER A 116 -0.62 -8.73 -5.68
C SER A 116 -0.90 -9.87 -6.66
N ALA A 117 -0.12 -10.95 -6.61
CA ALA A 117 -0.36 -12.16 -7.40
C ALA A 117 -1.65 -12.88 -6.98
N ALA A 118 -1.91 -12.98 -5.67
CA ALA A 118 -3.16 -13.54 -5.16
C ALA A 118 -4.39 -12.74 -5.61
N LEU A 119 -4.33 -11.41 -5.57
CA LEU A 119 -5.38 -10.53 -6.09
C LEU A 119 -5.58 -10.76 -7.59
N ALA A 120 -4.51 -10.72 -8.39
CA ALA A 120 -4.60 -10.92 -9.83
C ALA A 120 -5.25 -12.28 -10.20
N SER A 121 -4.78 -13.36 -9.56
CA SER A 121 -5.27 -14.72 -9.82
C SER A 121 -6.75 -14.88 -9.43
N ALA A 122 -7.11 -14.53 -8.19
CA ALA A 122 -8.47 -14.69 -7.70
C ALA A 122 -9.47 -13.76 -8.41
N CYS A 123 -9.06 -12.53 -8.72
CA CYS A 123 -9.92 -11.60 -9.45
C CYS A 123 -10.17 -12.07 -10.88
N ALA A 124 -9.14 -12.60 -11.57
CA ALA A 124 -9.31 -13.18 -12.90
C ALA A 124 -10.25 -14.40 -12.86
N ALA A 125 -10.05 -15.32 -11.91
CA ALA A 125 -10.87 -16.52 -11.77
C ALA A 125 -12.35 -16.23 -11.47
N LEU A 126 -12.63 -15.13 -10.76
CA LEU A 126 -13.98 -14.73 -10.38
C LEU A 126 -14.57 -13.64 -11.30
N GLU A 127 -13.87 -13.24 -12.35
CA GLU A 127 -14.24 -12.10 -13.22
C GLU A 127 -14.47 -10.78 -12.44
N GLN A 128 -13.75 -10.60 -11.33
CA GLN A 128 -13.79 -9.40 -10.50
C GLN A 128 -12.88 -8.32 -11.12
N PRO A 129 -13.39 -7.10 -11.41
CA PRO A 129 -12.53 -6.01 -11.87
C PRO A 129 -11.46 -5.64 -10.84
N LEU A 130 -10.20 -5.64 -11.27
CA LEU A 130 -9.03 -5.32 -10.47
C LEU A 130 -8.20 -4.24 -11.17
N LEU A 131 -7.86 -3.18 -10.44
CA LEU A 131 -6.91 -2.16 -10.88
C LEU A 131 -5.78 -2.04 -9.87
N ARG A 132 -4.59 -1.67 -10.32
CA ARG A 132 -3.45 -1.39 -9.44
C ARG A 132 -3.06 0.07 -9.51
N LEU A 133 -2.82 0.67 -8.34
CA LEU A 133 -2.27 2.01 -8.25
C LEU A 133 -0.79 1.99 -8.62
N HIS A 134 -0.43 2.71 -9.69
CA HIS A 134 0.96 2.95 -10.04
C HIS A 134 1.60 3.89 -9.02
N ARG A 135 2.63 3.39 -8.36
CA ARG A 135 3.45 4.19 -7.45
C ARG A 135 4.53 4.93 -8.24
N PRO A 136 4.62 6.27 -8.15
CA PRO A 136 5.63 7.04 -8.87
C PRO A 136 7.04 6.50 -8.66
N ASP A 137 7.82 6.45 -9.74
CA ASP A 137 9.24 6.14 -9.71
C ASP A 137 10.02 7.43 -9.50
N LEU A 138 11.01 7.41 -8.62
CA LEU A 138 11.88 8.57 -8.36
C LEU A 138 13.10 8.58 -9.30
N GLY A 139 13.28 7.51 -10.08
CA GLY A 139 14.49 7.29 -10.86
C GLY A 139 15.69 6.94 -9.98
N PRO A 140 16.82 6.50 -10.56
CA PRO A 140 17.98 6.08 -9.79
C PRO A 140 18.75 7.24 -9.15
N GLY A 141 18.68 8.46 -9.69
CA GLY A 141 19.53 9.58 -9.22
C GLY A 141 21.00 9.17 -9.13
N GLY A 142 21.64 9.42 -7.98
CA GLY A 142 23.00 8.95 -7.67
C GLY A 142 23.10 7.51 -7.13
N ALA A 143 21.99 6.79 -7.02
CA ALA A 143 21.97 5.41 -6.55
C ALA A 143 22.41 4.43 -7.64
N THR A 144 22.98 3.31 -7.21
CA THR A 144 23.33 2.19 -8.09
C THR A 144 22.18 1.19 -8.14
N PRO A 145 21.58 0.93 -9.31
CA PRO A 145 20.61 -0.14 -9.48
C PRO A 145 21.18 -1.51 -9.13
N LEU A 146 20.36 -2.33 -8.47
CA LEU A 146 20.63 -3.73 -8.17
C LEU A 146 19.45 -4.56 -8.68
N ALA A 147 19.66 -5.33 -9.75
CA ALA A 147 18.59 -6.09 -10.38
C ALA A 147 18.03 -7.18 -9.45
N ASP A 148 18.92 -7.94 -8.80
CA ASP A 148 18.56 -8.95 -7.82
C ASP A 148 19.54 -9.00 -6.63
N LEU A 149 19.09 -9.55 -5.50
CA LEU A 149 19.93 -9.73 -4.33
C LEU A 149 21.11 -10.67 -4.56
N ALA A 150 21.00 -11.62 -5.50
CA ALA A 150 22.11 -12.48 -5.89
C ALA A 150 23.35 -11.70 -6.34
N ASP A 151 23.17 -10.50 -6.92
CA ASP A 151 24.27 -9.66 -7.39
C ASP A 151 24.92 -8.84 -6.26
N LEU A 152 24.33 -8.81 -5.07
CA LEU A 152 24.75 -7.95 -3.96
C LEU A 152 26.21 -8.17 -3.57
N GLY A 153 26.67 -9.42 -3.55
CA GLY A 153 28.05 -9.77 -3.25
C GLY A 153 29.05 -9.08 -4.18
N SER A 154 28.76 -8.98 -5.48
CA SER A 154 29.65 -8.30 -6.44
C SER A 154 29.73 -6.77 -6.21
N ARG A 155 28.78 -6.20 -5.47
CA ARG A 155 28.69 -4.75 -5.20
C ARG A 155 29.32 -4.35 -3.87
N CYS A 156 29.65 -5.31 -3.01
CA CYS A 156 30.17 -5.07 -1.67
C CYS A 156 31.64 -5.46 -1.53
N ARG A 157 32.41 -4.64 -0.80
CA ARG A 157 33.81 -4.91 -0.47
C ARG A 157 33.91 -5.76 0.80
N PRO A 158 34.98 -6.56 0.96
CA PRO A 158 35.21 -7.28 2.22
C PRO A 158 35.26 -6.32 3.41
N GLY A 159 34.50 -6.62 4.47
CA GLY A 159 34.42 -5.81 5.69
C GLY A 159 33.59 -4.53 5.58
N GLU A 160 33.02 -4.22 4.42
CA GLU A 160 32.18 -3.03 4.22
C GLU A 160 30.93 -3.07 5.11
N ARG A 161 30.65 -1.98 5.81
CA ARG A 161 29.47 -1.88 6.69
C ARG A 161 28.22 -1.58 5.87
N LEU A 162 27.43 -2.64 5.64
CA LEU A 162 26.24 -2.63 4.82
C LEU A 162 24.98 -2.56 5.68
N LEU A 163 24.19 -1.49 5.51
CA LEU A 163 22.85 -1.39 6.09
C LEU A 163 21.79 -1.98 5.16
N LEU A 164 21.18 -3.08 5.59
CA LEU A 164 20.04 -3.72 4.95
C LEU A 164 18.75 -3.00 5.38
N ALA A 165 18.31 -2.02 4.59
CA ALA A 165 17.08 -1.25 4.79
C ALA A 165 15.87 -1.84 4.02
N ILE A 166 15.93 -3.13 3.71
CA ILE A 166 14.92 -3.88 2.92
C ILE A 166 13.88 -4.62 3.79
N GLY A 167 13.93 -4.48 5.12
CA GLY A 167 13.09 -5.21 6.05
C GLY A 167 13.43 -6.70 6.16
N ALA A 168 12.59 -7.49 6.84
CA ALA A 168 12.96 -8.84 7.27
C ALA A 168 12.76 -9.96 6.22
N ARG A 169 11.82 -9.82 5.27
CA ARG A 169 11.39 -10.96 4.43
C ARG A 169 12.48 -11.58 3.57
N ARG A 170 13.33 -10.74 2.96
CA ARG A 170 14.47 -11.16 2.12
C ARG A 170 15.82 -10.87 2.80
N LEU A 171 15.82 -10.74 4.13
CA LEU A 171 17.01 -10.37 4.88
C LEU A 171 18.06 -11.48 4.84
N ALA A 172 17.65 -12.73 5.09
CA ALA A 172 18.53 -13.89 5.05
C ALA A 172 19.17 -14.08 3.67
N GLU A 173 18.42 -13.85 2.61
CA GLU A 173 18.91 -13.90 1.23
C GLU A 173 19.99 -12.85 0.97
N ALA A 174 19.77 -11.60 1.38
CA ALA A 174 20.77 -10.54 1.24
C ALA A 174 22.06 -10.84 2.02
N VAL A 175 21.95 -11.39 3.23
CA VAL A 175 23.10 -11.81 4.04
C VAL A 175 23.88 -12.91 3.34
N ALA A 176 23.18 -13.96 2.89
CA ALA A 176 23.79 -15.09 2.19
C ALA A 176 24.46 -14.68 0.87
N ALA A 177 23.90 -13.70 0.16
CA ALA A 177 24.44 -13.20 -1.10
C ALA A 177 25.65 -12.25 -0.92
N SER A 178 25.94 -11.78 0.29
CA SER A 178 27.04 -10.86 0.58
C SER A 178 27.84 -11.24 1.84
N PRO A 179 28.35 -12.48 1.92
CA PRO A 179 28.97 -13.01 3.15
C PRO A 179 30.23 -12.26 3.58
N GLN A 180 30.86 -11.51 2.67
CA GLN A 180 32.03 -10.69 2.95
C GLN A 180 31.71 -9.34 3.60
N ALA A 181 30.45 -8.90 3.60
CA ALA A 181 30.05 -7.61 4.17
C ALA A 181 29.77 -7.72 5.68
N LEU A 182 29.87 -6.60 6.39
CA LEU A 182 29.43 -6.49 7.78
C LEU A 182 27.98 -5.99 7.82
N HIS A 183 27.02 -6.90 8.01
CA HIS A 183 25.61 -6.56 7.93
C HIS A 183 25.09 -5.83 9.18
N HIS A 184 24.38 -4.75 8.92
CA HIS A 184 23.47 -4.07 9.84
C HIS A 184 22.07 -4.14 9.25
N ALA A 185 21.03 -4.18 10.07
CA ALA A 185 19.66 -4.22 9.56
C ALA A 185 18.72 -3.33 10.35
N ARG A 186 17.87 -2.61 9.62
CA ARG A 186 16.70 -1.94 10.17
C ARG A 186 15.45 -2.72 9.78
N LEU A 187 14.67 -3.11 10.77
CA LEU A 187 13.46 -3.91 10.61
C LEU A 187 12.34 -3.36 11.49
N LEU A 188 11.09 -3.70 11.15
CA LEU A 188 9.97 -3.31 11.99
C LEU A 188 10.05 -4.05 13.34
N PRO A 189 9.63 -3.43 14.46
CA PRO A 189 9.63 -4.05 15.78
C PRO A 189 8.57 -5.16 15.86
N SER A 190 8.87 -6.33 15.31
CA SER A 190 8.06 -7.54 15.39
C SER A 190 8.91 -8.73 15.80
N ARG A 191 8.29 -9.68 16.51
CA ARG A 191 8.94 -10.91 16.97
C ARG A 191 9.49 -11.71 15.78
N GLU A 192 8.69 -11.84 14.73
CA GLU A 192 9.02 -12.61 13.53
C GLU A 192 10.19 -11.97 12.78
N ALA A 193 10.19 -10.64 12.67
CA ALA A 193 11.25 -9.89 12.00
C ALA A 193 12.59 -10.02 12.74
N LEU A 194 12.57 -9.92 14.08
CA LEU A 194 13.76 -10.09 14.91
C LEU A 194 14.27 -11.54 14.88
N ALA A 195 13.38 -12.51 15.05
CA ALA A 195 13.75 -13.94 15.00
C ALA A 195 14.37 -14.32 13.65
N GLY A 196 13.79 -13.84 12.54
CA GLY A 196 14.32 -14.07 11.20
C GLY A 196 15.71 -13.44 11.00
N ALA A 197 15.97 -12.25 11.57
CA ALA A 197 17.28 -11.62 11.50
C ALA A 197 18.35 -12.37 12.30
N LEU A 198 18.00 -12.86 13.48
CA LEU A 198 18.91 -13.68 14.29
C LEU A 198 19.19 -15.03 13.63
N ALA A 199 18.18 -15.68 13.06
CA ALA A 199 18.33 -16.92 12.31
C ALA A 199 19.19 -16.74 11.04
N ALA A 200 19.18 -15.55 10.45
CA ALA A 200 20.06 -15.17 9.34
C ALA A 200 21.52 -14.90 9.77
N GLY A 201 21.84 -14.98 11.06
CA GLY A 201 23.20 -14.82 11.58
C GLY A 201 23.62 -13.38 11.87
N LEU A 202 22.69 -12.42 11.92
CA LEU A 202 23.04 -11.04 12.30
C LEU A 202 23.32 -10.92 13.81
N ASP A 203 24.37 -10.18 14.15
CA ASP A 203 24.67 -9.80 15.54
C ASP A 203 23.56 -8.88 16.10
N PRO A 204 22.96 -9.19 17.26
CA PRO A 204 21.93 -8.36 17.89
C PRO A 204 22.30 -6.88 18.03
N ARG A 205 23.59 -6.56 18.20
CA ARG A 205 24.11 -5.18 18.33
C ARG A 205 24.04 -4.39 17.02
N ARG A 206 23.78 -5.05 15.90
CA ARG A 206 23.65 -4.46 14.55
C ARG A 206 22.21 -4.47 14.04
N LEU A 207 21.24 -4.74 14.91
CA LEU A 207 19.83 -4.74 14.60
C LEU A 207 19.15 -3.50 15.19
N ALA A 208 18.37 -2.80 14.35
CA ALA A 208 17.46 -1.74 14.76
C ALA A 208 16.01 -2.16 14.50
N PRO A 209 15.32 -2.77 15.49
CA PRO A 209 13.90 -3.07 15.41
C PRO A 209 13.09 -1.78 15.65
N LEU A 210 13.12 -0.86 14.69
CA LEU A 210 12.58 0.49 14.82
C LEU A 210 11.75 0.89 13.60
N ARG A 211 10.65 1.62 13.86
CA ARG A 211 9.85 2.23 12.79
C ARG A 211 10.60 3.43 12.20
N PRO A 212 10.49 3.66 10.88
CA PRO A 212 11.13 4.82 10.27
C PRO A 212 10.51 6.11 10.80
N THR A 213 11.33 7.15 10.92
CA THR A 213 10.88 8.49 11.29
C THR A 213 10.42 9.26 10.05
N ALA A 214 9.46 10.17 10.23
CA ALA A 214 8.86 10.93 9.13
C ALA A 214 9.84 11.83 8.36
N ASP A 215 10.98 12.19 8.98
CA ASP A 215 12.01 13.06 8.41
C ASP A 215 13.31 12.32 8.05
N GLY A 216 13.39 11.02 8.35
CA GLY A 216 14.60 10.21 8.19
C GLY A 216 15.67 10.42 9.28
N GLY A 217 15.34 11.10 10.39
CA GLY A 217 16.31 11.43 11.45
C GLY A 217 16.90 10.20 12.13
N LEU A 218 16.07 9.19 12.36
CA LEU A 218 16.51 7.91 12.90
C LEU A 218 17.51 7.21 11.97
N GLU A 219 17.19 7.14 10.68
CA GLU A 219 18.04 6.52 9.67
C GLU A 219 19.41 7.20 9.59
N ARG A 220 19.47 8.53 9.65
CA ARG A 220 20.73 9.29 9.72
C ARG A 220 21.54 8.94 10.97
N ALA A 221 20.89 8.89 12.13
CA ALA A 221 21.54 8.57 13.39
C ALA A 221 22.12 7.15 13.38
N LEU A 222 21.37 6.16 12.87
CA LEU A 222 21.84 4.79 12.72
C LEU A 222 23.05 4.70 11.78
N CYS A 223 23.00 5.39 10.63
CA CYS A 223 24.12 5.39 9.68
C CYS A 223 25.39 5.93 10.31
N ARG A 224 25.32 7.04 11.07
CA ARG A 224 26.46 7.63 11.78
C ARG A 224 26.96 6.74 12.90
N HIS A 225 26.06 6.24 13.75
CA HIS A 225 26.40 5.43 14.91
C HIS A 225 27.13 4.14 14.53
N TRP A 226 26.68 3.49 13.45
CA TRP A 226 27.30 2.26 12.95
C TRP A 226 28.40 2.49 11.92
N GLY A 227 28.67 3.75 11.54
CA GLY A 227 29.63 4.09 10.51
C GLY A 227 29.33 3.42 9.17
N ILE A 228 28.06 3.31 8.79
CA ILE A 228 27.60 2.65 7.56
C ILE A 228 28.30 3.26 6.34
N GLU A 229 28.64 2.42 5.37
CA GLU A 229 29.32 2.83 4.13
C GLU A 229 28.40 2.64 2.91
N THR A 230 27.61 1.57 2.92
CA THR A 230 26.62 1.27 1.88
C THR A 230 25.26 0.99 2.51
N VAL A 231 24.21 1.52 1.88
CA VAL A 231 22.81 1.21 2.19
C VAL A 231 22.21 0.41 1.05
N LEU A 232 21.59 -0.72 1.36
CA LEU A 232 20.69 -1.42 0.45
C LEU A 232 19.25 -1.06 0.79
N SER A 233 18.55 -0.43 -0.16
CA SER A 233 17.13 -0.10 -0.06
C SER A 233 16.36 -0.64 -1.27
N ARG A 234 15.03 -0.53 -1.23
CA ARG A 234 14.14 -0.92 -2.31
C ARG A 234 13.82 0.29 -3.19
N ARG A 235 13.76 0.10 -4.51
CA ARG A 235 13.19 1.06 -5.47
C ARG A 235 11.66 1.12 -5.37
N SER A 236 11.17 1.40 -4.18
CA SER A 236 9.77 1.42 -3.79
C SER A 236 8.97 2.65 -4.21
N GLY A 237 9.62 3.73 -4.63
CA GLY A 237 9.05 5.08 -4.71
C GLY A 237 8.65 5.66 -3.34
N GLY A 238 8.14 6.89 -3.39
CA GLY A 238 7.58 7.58 -2.23
C GLY A 238 8.61 7.98 -1.17
N THR A 239 8.11 8.36 0.00
CA THR A 239 8.90 9.08 1.02
C THR A 239 10.10 8.30 1.56
N ASN A 240 9.97 6.99 1.78
CA ASN A 240 11.06 6.18 2.33
C ASN A 240 12.27 6.09 1.39
N GLU A 241 12.03 5.92 0.08
CA GLU A 241 13.11 5.93 -0.90
C GLU A 241 13.72 7.32 -1.04
N ALA A 242 12.90 8.37 -1.09
CA ALA A 242 13.36 9.75 -1.12
C ALA A 242 14.26 10.09 0.08
N HIS A 243 13.95 9.56 1.27
CA HIS A 243 14.83 9.68 2.43
C HIS A 243 16.18 9.00 2.22
N TRP A 244 16.21 7.78 1.68
CA TRP A 244 17.48 7.10 1.47
C TRP A 244 18.36 7.81 0.45
N HIS A 245 17.80 8.35 -0.64
CA HIS A 245 18.56 9.20 -1.55
C HIS A 245 19.21 10.37 -0.82
N ARG A 246 18.40 11.13 -0.08
CA ARG A 246 18.87 12.32 0.64
C ARG A 246 19.92 11.99 1.69
N ILE A 247 19.69 10.94 2.49
CA ILE A 247 20.59 10.53 3.58
C ILE A 247 21.91 10.05 3.02
N CYS A 248 21.89 9.27 1.93
CA CYS A 248 23.12 8.78 1.32
C CYS A 248 23.92 9.93 0.69
N ASP A 249 23.24 10.88 0.03
CA ASP A 249 23.88 12.09 -0.50
C ASP A 249 24.50 12.95 0.61
N GLU A 250 23.73 13.26 1.66
CA GLU A 250 24.18 14.08 2.82
C GLU A 250 25.37 13.47 3.56
N LEU A 251 25.48 12.14 3.62
CA LEU A 251 26.50 11.43 4.38
C LEU A 251 27.61 10.83 3.50
N GLY A 252 27.55 11.01 2.18
CA GLY A 252 28.51 10.43 1.24
C GLY A 252 28.49 8.89 1.19
N LEU A 253 27.33 8.28 1.41
CA LEU A 253 27.15 6.83 1.41
C LEU A 253 26.79 6.32 0.03
N ARG A 254 27.15 5.07 -0.26
CA ARG A 254 26.65 4.39 -1.46
C ARG A 254 25.23 3.91 -1.23
N LEU A 255 24.32 4.21 -2.16
CA LEU A 255 22.98 3.67 -2.16
C LEU A 255 22.85 2.60 -3.24
N LEU A 256 22.58 1.36 -2.84
CA LEU A 256 22.13 0.29 -3.72
C LEU A 256 20.60 0.24 -3.69
N LEU A 257 19.97 0.35 -4.86
CA LEU A 257 18.51 0.23 -5.00
C LEU A 257 18.15 -1.09 -5.65
N LEU A 258 17.56 -1.99 -4.87
CA LEU A 258 16.96 -3.21 -5.38
C LEU A 258 15.79 -2.84 -6.30
N GLU A 259 15.85 -3.33 -7.53
CA GLU A 259 14.86 -3.05 -8.58
C GLU A 259 13.48 -3.61 -8.24
N ARG A 260 12.45 -2.96 -8.81
CA ARG A 260 11.06 -3.40 -8.61
C ARG A 260 10.87 -4.80 -9.20
N PRO A 261 10.18 -5.71 -8.48
CA PRO A 261 9.73 -6.94 -9.09
C PRO A 261 8.80 -6.66 -10.28
N PRO A 262 8.70 -7.58 -11.25
CA PRO A 262 7.74 -7.45 -12.35
C PRO A 262 6.30 -7.44 -11.81
N GLU A 263 5.43 -6.70 -12.48
CA GLU A 263 4.00 -6.68 -12.18
C GLU A 263 3.32 -7.97 -12.69
N PRO A 264 2.22 -8.42 -12.04
CA PRO A 264 1.42 -9.55 -12.54
C PRO A 264 0.92 -9.31 -13.98
N LEU A 265 0.98 -10.36 -14.81
CA LEU A 265 0.52 -10.29 -16.20
C LEU A 265 -0.97 -9.92 -16.28
N GLY A 266 -1.32 -9.01 -17.20
CA GLY A 266 -2.70 -8.59 -17.45
C GLY A 266 -3.29 -7.65 -16.40
N LEU A 267 -2.51 -7.25 -15.38
CA LEU A 267 -2.95 -6.26 -14.39
C LEU A 267 -2.83 -4.84 -14.95
N GLU A 268 -3.94 -4.12 -15.01
CA GLU A 268 -3.95 -2.71 -15.40
C GLU A 268 -3.38 -1.85 -14.26
N VAL A 269 -2.26 -1.17 -14.52
CA VAL A 269 -1.55 -0.34 -13.55
C VAL A 269 -1.69 1.13 -13.94
N LEU A 270 -2.33 1.93 -13.10
CA LEU A 270 -2.72 3.31 -13.41
C LEU A 270 -2.16 4.31 -12.39
N PRO A 271 -1.61 5.46 -12.80
CA PRO A 271 -1.30 6.55 -11.87
C PRO A 271 -2.58 7.06 -11.21
N LEU A 272 -2.45 7.68 -10.03
CA LEU A 272 -3.59 8.07 -9.18
C LEU A 272 -4.70 8.82 -9.95
N GLN A 273 -4.33 9.80 -10.78
CA GLN A 273 -5.31 10.58 -11.52
C GLN A 273 -6.13 9.71 -12.49
N HIS A 274 -5.45 8.92 -13.33
CA HIS A 274 -6.11 8.03 -14.29
C HIS A 274 -6.91 6.91 -13.59
N LEU A 275 -6.44 6.44 -12.42
CA LEU A 275 -7.18 5.50 -11.58
C LEU A 275 -8.51 6.13 -11.12
N LEU A 276 -8.48 7.36 -10.62
CA LEU A 276 -9.69 8.06 -10.17
C LEU A 276 -10.65 8.36 -11.33
N GLU A 277 -10.14 8.70 -12.51
CA GLU A 277 -10.93 8.87 -13.73
C GLU A 277 -11.58 7.56 -14.17
N ARG A 278 -10.82 6.45 -14.15
CA ARG A 278 -11.33 5.11 -14.48
C ARG A 278 -12.43 4.64 -13.54
N LEU A 279 -12.30 4.97 -12.25
CA LEU A 279 -13.28 4.60 -11.24
C LEU A 279 -14.56 5.45 -11.33
N GLY A 280 -14.44 6.74 -11.65
CA GLY A 280 -15.57 7.66 -11.73
C GLY A 280 -16.27 7.84 -10.38
N GLN A 281 -17.56 8.16 -10.43
CA GLN A 281 -18.42 8.28 -9.26
C GLN A 281 -19.14 6.97 -8.95
N SER A 282 -19.54 6.78 -7.69
CA SER A 282 -20.24 5.56 -7.26
C SER A 282 -21.55 5.29 -8.00
N GLY A 283 -22.19 6.34 -8.51
CA GLY A 283 -23.49 6.32 -9.20
C GLY A 283 -23.43 6.19 -10.73
N ASP A 284 -22.23 6.25 -11.32
CA ASP A 284 -22.06 6.15 -12.77
C ASP A 284 -22.42 4.73 -13.23
N PRO A 285 -23.22 4.56 -14.30
CA PRO A 285 -23.41 3.25 -14.90
C PRO A 285 -22.03 2.72 -15.34
N GLY A 286 -21.72 1.47 -14.99
CA GLY A 286 -20.42 0.86 -15.29
C GLY A 286 -19.96 1.18 -16.70
N GLY A 287 -18.85 1.90 -16.83
CA GLY A 287 -18.27 2.24 -18.12
C GLY A 287 -18.11 0.97 -18.95
N SER A 288 -18.75 0.96 -20.11
CA SER A 288 -18.68 -0.14 -21.08
C SER A 288 -17.23 -0.49 -21.36
N ARG A 289 -16.93 -1.80 -21.35
CA ARG A 289 -15.69 -2.34 -21.89
C ARG A 289 -15.57 -1.87 -23.35
N GLY A 290 -14.58 -1.03 -23.63
CA GLY A 290 -13.98 -0.87 -24.95
C GLY A 290 -12.73 -1.72 -25.02
#